data_AF-A0A9X1TMQ9-F1
#
_entry.id   AF-A0A9X1TMQ9-F1
#
_cell.length_a   1.000
_cell.length_b   1.000
_cell.length_c   1.000
_cell.angle_alpha   90.00
_cell.angle_beta   90.00
_cell.angle_gamma   90.00
#
_symmetry.space_group_name_H-M   'P 1'
#
loop_
_entity.id
_entity.type
_entity.pdbx_description
1 polymer ?
#
loop_
_entity_poly.entity_id
_entity_poly.type
_entity_poly.pdbx_seq_one_letter_code
_entity_poly.pdbx_strand_id
1 'polypeptide(L)'
;MDRQNVLTALEKALTDVLERPVTGLTGDVKLFDDLHLDSTTMLEMLMALEDSIGLVVDPEDLDADDFVSVDTFTDFVLASRLGQVTA
;
A
#
# COMPACT_ATOMS: atom_id res chain seq x y z
N MET A 1 -7.10 11.20 -8.34
CA MET A 1 -6.09 10.12 -8.25
C MET A 1 -6.88 8.84 -8.32
N ASP A 2 -6.57 7.96 -9.26
CA ASP A 2 -7.39 6.78 -9.52
C ASP A 2 -6.81 5.56 -8.83
N ARG A 3 -7.67 4.63 -8.42
CA ARG A 3 -7.30 3.36 -7.77
C ARG A 3 -6.20 2.62 -8.55
N GLN A 4 -6.24 2.67 -9.88
CA GLN A 4 -5.20 2.08 -10.73
C GLN A 4 -3.81 2.65 -10.49
N ASN A 5 -3.67 3.95 -10.22
CA ASN A 5 -2.36 4.55 -9.93
C ASN A 5 -1.81 4.05 -8.59
N VAL A 6 -2.67 3.87 -7.59
CA VAL A 6 -2.26 3.31 -6.29
C VAL A 6 -1.85 1.85 -6.47
N LEU A 7 -2.62 1.06 -7.21
CA LEU A 7 -2.26 -0.33 -7.52
C LEU A 7 -0.92 -0.44 -8.25
N THR A 8 -0.67 0.37 -9.28
CA THR A 8 0.62 0.36 -9.99
C THR A 8 1.79 0.76 -9.09
N ALA A 9 1.59 1.75 -8.21
CA ALA A 9 2.61 2.14 -7.25
C ALA A 9 2.84 1.06 -6.19
N LEU A 10 1.78 0.40 -5.74
CA LEU A 10 1.82 -0.71 -4.80
C LEU A 10 2.53 -1.93 -5.42
N GLU A 11 2.22 -2.30 -6.67
CA GLU A 11 2.92 -3.36 -7.40
C GLU A 11 4.42 -3.11 -7.48
N LYS A 12 4.81 -1.87 -7.78
CA LYS A 12 6.22 -1.46 -7.83
C LYS A 12 6.86 -1.56 -6.44
N ALA A 13 6.24 -0.97 -5.42
CA ALA A 13 6.74 -0.99 -4.04
C ALA A 13 6.89 -2.43 -3.52
N LEU A 14 5.90 -3.29 -3.76
CA LEU A 14 5.96 -4.70 -3.38
C LEU A 14 7.03 -5.46 -4.18
N THR A 15 7.22 -5.12 -5.45
CA THR A 15 8.29 -5.73 -6.26
C THR A 15 9.68 -5.40 -5.71
N ASP A 16 9.87 -4.16 -5.30
CA ASP A 16 11.14 -3.68 -4.76
C ASP A 16 11.41 -4.29 -3.37
N VAL A 17 10.40 -4.35 -2.50
CA VAL A 17 10.54 -4.85 -1.12
C VAL A 17 10.62 -6.37 -1.03
N LEU A 18 9.80 -7.08 -1.80
CA LEU A 18 9.79 -8.55 -1.79
C LEU A 18 10.90 -9.16 -2.66
N GLU A 19 11.72 -8.30 -3.30
CA GLU A 19 12.77 -8.67 -4.26
C GLU A 19 12.28 -9.65 -5.34
N ARG A 20 10.98 -9.60 -5.67
CA ARG A 20 10.32 -10.50 -6.62
C ARG A 20 9.27 -9.74 -7.43
N PRO A 21 9.08 -10.06 -8.72
CA PRO A 21 8.08 -9.39 -9.53
C PRO A 21 6.68 -9.66 -8.98
N VAL A 22 5.99 -8.60 -8.55
CA VAL A 22 4.58 -8.61 -8.17
C VAL A 22 3.79 -7.91 -9.26
N THR A 23 2.98 -8.67 -9.99
CA THR A 23 2.20 -8.16 -11.14
C THR A 23 0.79 -8.74 -11.11
N GLY A 24 -0.20 -7.94 -11.47
CA GLY A 24 -1.59 -8.36 -11.51
C GLY A 24 -2.21 -8.45 -10.13
N LEU A 25 -1.88 -7.51 -9.23
CA LEU A 25 -2.56 -7.42 -7.94
C LEU A 25 -4.05 -7.21 -8.18
N THR A 26 -4.86 -8.16 -7.72
CA THR A 26 -6.31 -8.00 -7.62
C THR A 26 -6.66 -7.53 -6.22
N GLY A 27 -7.80 -6.85 -6.10
CA GLY A 27 -8.28 -6.32 -4.83
C GLY A 27 -8.43 -7.35 -3.72
N ASP A 28 -8.68 -8.60 -4.10
CA ASP A 28 -8.94 -9.72 -3.21
C ASP A 28 -7.65 -10.33 -2.62
N VAL A 29 -6.47 -9.95 -3.14
CA VAL A 29 -5.18 -10.47 -2.68
C VAL A 29 -4.92 -9.99 -1.26
N LYS A 30 -4.56 -10.93 -0.38
CA LYS A 30 -4.23 -10.63 0.99
C LYS A 30 -2.75 -10.28 1.15
N LEU A 31 -2.46 -9.10 1.67
CA LEU A 31 -1.09 -8.61 1.82
C LEU A 31 -0.29 -9.47 2.80
N PHE A 32 -0.87 -9.81 3.95
CA PHE A 32 -0.22 -10.68 4.95
C PHE A 32 -0.21 -12.16 4.52
N ASP A 33 -1.36 -12.72 4.15
CA ASP A 33 -1.47 -14.16 3.89
C ASP A 33 -0.84 -14.57 2.54
N ASP A 34 -1.15 -13.86 1.44
CA ASP A 34 -0.70 -14.26 0.10
C ASP A 34 0.72 -13.74 -0.19
N LEU A 35 1.00 -12.48 0.18
CA LEU A 35 2.30 -11.88 -0.10
C LEU A 35 3.33 -12.11 1.00
N HIS A 36 2.93 -12.68 2.16
CA HIS A 36 3.80 -12.94 3.30
C HIS A 36 4.51 -11.67 3.78
N LEU A 37 3.78 -10.55 3.82
CA LEU A 37 4.32 -9.30 4.35
C LEU A 37 4.48 -9.40 5.87
N ASP A 38 5.61 -8.92 6.35
CA ASP A 38 5.90 -8.69 7.76
C ASP A 38 5.84 -7.19 8.09
N SER A 39 5.81 -6.83 9.37
CA SER A 39 5.80 -5.44 9.84
C SER A 39 7.00 -4.62 9.35
N THR A 40 8.15 -5.26 9.15
CA THR A 40 9.33 -4.60 8.56
C THR A 40 9.12 -4.29 7.08
N THR A 41 8.73 -5.29 6.28
CA THR A 41 8.47 -5.10 4.84
C THR A 41 7.28 -4.19 4.59
N MET A 42 6.33 -4.12 5.52
CA MET A 42 5.21 -3.17 5.46
C MET A 42 5.70 -1.73 5.50
N LEU A 43 6.58 -1.38 6.45
CA LEU A 43 7.17 -0.05 6.55
C LEU A 43 8.00 0.30 5.31
N GLU A 44 8.76 -0.65 4.78
CA GLU A 44 9.52 -0.46 3.54
C GLU A 44 8.61 -0.23 2.33
N MET A 45 7.51 -0.98 2.24
CA MET A 45 6.52 -0.84 1.18
C MET A 45 5.82 0.52 1.26
N LEU A 46 5.50 0.98 2.48
CA LEU A 46 4.96 2.32 2.70
C LEU A 46 5.93 3.39 2.22
N MET A 47 7.19 3.37 2.65
CA MET A 47 8.20 4.34 2.20
C MET A 47 8.36 4.36 0.67
N ALA A 48 8.35 3.19 0.03
CA ALA A 48 8.43 3.10 -1.44
C ALA A 48 7.17 3.63 -2.13
N LEU A 49 5.99 3.39 -1.53
CA LEU A 49 4.73 3.92 -2.02
C LEU A 49 4.69 5.44 -1.88
N GLU A 50 5.08 5.98 -0.73
CA GLU A 50 5.19 7.41 -0.44
C GLU A 50 6.07 8.12 -1.48
N ASP A 51 7.26 7.58 -1.76
CA ASP A 51 8.17 8.11 -2.79
C ASP A 51 7.56 8.02 -4.20
N SER A 52 6.83 6.94 -4.49
CA SER A 52 6.26 6.71 -5.82
C SER A 52 5.08 7.64 -6.14
N ILE A 53 4.22 7.96 -5.17
CA ILE A 53 3.00 8.74 -5.41
C ILE A 53 2.95 10.07 -4.65
N GLY A 54 3.99 10.40 -3.89
CA GLY A 54 4.10 11.62 -3.10
C GLY A 54 3.07 11.69 -1.98
N LEU A 55 2.73 10.54 -1.40
CA LEU A 55 1.84 10.43 -0.25
C LEU A 55 2.68 10.41 1.03
N VAL A 56 2.09 10.79 2.16
CA VAL A 56 2.63 10.50 3.49
C VAL A 56 1.61 9.67 4.23
N VAL A 57 1.98 8.50 4.74
CA VAL A 57 1.12 7.61 5.50
C VAL A 57 1.70 7.46 6.89
N ASP A 58 0.92 7.79 7.91
CA ASP A 58 1.35 7.56 9.28
C ASP A 58 1.17 6.07 9.64
N PRO A 59 2.25 5.35 10.00
CA PRO A 59 2.13 3.98 10.48
C PRO A 59 1.35 3.86 11.80
N GLU A 60 1.16 4.94 12.56
CA GLU A 60 0.29 4.93 13.75
C GLU A 60 -1.20 4.94 13.41
N ASP A 61 -1.58 5.45 12.23
CA ASP A 61 -2.96 5.46 11.74
C ASP A 61 -3.37 4.14 11.06
N LEU A 62 -2.42 3.23 10.91
CA LEU A 62 -2.56 1.97 10.18
C LEU A 62 -2.86 0.82 11.13
N ASP A 63 -4.03 0.21 10.98
CA ASP A 63 -4.40 -1.00 11.71
C ASP A 63 -4.16 -2.27 10.89
N ALA A 64 -4.05 -3.41 11.57
CA ALA A 64 -3.91 -4.71 10.90
C ALA A 64 -5.08 -5.01 9.94
N ASP A 65 -6.25 -4.42 10.20
CA ASP A 65 -7.45 -4.55 9.36
C ASP A 65 -7.29 -3.84 8.00
N ASP A 66 -6.50 -2.76 7.93
CA ASP A 66 -6.25 -2.02 6.68
C ASP A 66 -5.39 -2.80 5.68
N PHE A 67 -4.66 -3.80 6.17
CA PHE A 67 -3.79 -4.66 5.38
C PHE A 67 -4.39 -6.04 5.10
N VAL A 68 -5.67 -6.25 5.38
CA VAL A 68 -6.35 -7.52 5.09
C VAL A 68 -6.31 -7.84 3.61
N SER A 69 -6.49 -6.82 2.76
CA SER A 69 -6.50 -6.97 1.31
C SER A 69 -5.92 -5.75 0.61
N VAL A 70 -5.48 -5.94 -0.64
CA VAL A 70 -5.05 -4.85 -1.52
C VAL A 70 -6.14 -3.79 -1.66
N ASP A 71 -7.41 -4.20 -1.73
CA ASP A 71 -8.53 -3.27 -1.83
C ASP A 71 -8.68 -2.40 -0.60
N THR A 72 -8.66 -3.02 0.59
CA THR A 72 -8.75 -2.29 1.87
C THR A 72 -7.61 -1.27 1.98
N PHE A 73 -6.38 -1.70 1.68
CA PHE A 73 -5.21 -0.85 1.74
C PHE A 73 -5.29 0.30 0.73
N THR A 74 -5.75 0.01 -0.48
CA THR A 74 -5.90 1.04 -1.52
C THR A 74 -6.98 2.05 -1.13
N ASP A 75 -8.08 1.60 -0.54
CA ASP A 75 -9.13 2.49 -0.04
C ASP A 75 -8.64 3.37 1.10
N PHE A 76 -7.85 2.81 2.03
CA PHE A 76 -7.17 3.57 3.08
C PHE A 76 -6.26 4.65 2.48
N VAL A 77 -5.38 4.29 1.54
CA VAL A 77 -4.47 5.23 0.87
C VAL A 77 -5.23 6.36 0.16
N LEU A 78 -6.33 6.04 -0.51
CA LEU A 78 -7.18 7.03 -1.16
C LEU A 78 -7.87 7.96 -0.14
N ALA A 79 -8.30 7.42 1.00
CA ALA A 79 -8.90 8.18 2.10
C ALA A 79 -7.88 9.11 2.80
N SER A 80 -6.67 8.62 3.09
CA SER A 80 -5.61 9.40 3.75
C SER A 80 -5.17 10.58 2.88
N ARG A 81 -5.14 10.43 1.56
CA ARG A 81 -4.89 11.55 0.65
C ARG A 81 -5.99 12.62 0.71
N LEU A 82 -7.25 12.23 0.87
CA LEU A 82 -8.37 13.17 1.02
C LEU A 82 -8.26 13.95 2.34
N GLY A 83 -7.74 13.34 3.40
CA GLY A 83 -7.48 13.98 4.69
C GLY A 83 -6.36 15.02 4.66
N GLN A 84 -5.34 14.85 3.79
CA GLN A 84 -4.21 15.77 3.67
C GLN A 84 -4.49 17.07 2.90
N VAL A 85 -5.69 17.24 2.33
CA VAL A 85 -6.08 18.48 1.62
C VAL A 85 -6.48 19.60 2.60
N THR A 86 -6.54 19.34 3.90
CA THR A 86 -6.90 20.34 4.92
C THR A 86 -5.84 20.49 6.01
N ALA A 87 -4.74 21.18 5.72
CA ALA A 87 -3.90 21.84 6.72
C ALA A 87 -3.14 23.02 6.09
#